data_AF-A0A118F161-F1
#
_entry.id   AF-A0A118F161-F1
#
_cell.length_a   1.000
_cell.length_b   1.000
_cell.length_c   1.000
_cell.angle_alpha   90.00
_cell.angle_beta   90.00
_cell.angle_gamma   90.00
#
_symmetry.space_group_name_H-M   'P 1'
#
loop_
_entity.id
_entity.type
_entity.pdbx_description
1 polymer ?
#
loop_
_entity_poly.entity_id
_entity_poly.type
_entity_poly.pdbx_seq_one_letter_code
_entity_poly.pdbx_strand_id
1 'polypeptide(L)' 'MLKWLDSGNAVLIDIASDTIKWQSFLDPPDTFLPGMKTDSDLTLTSSKRLDDPSPRGFEFR' A
#
# COMPACT_ATOMS: atom_id res chain seq x y z
N MET A 1 -9.09 -1.08 -14.90
CA MET A 1 -8.04 -0.13 -15.31
C MET A 1 -7.12 0.12 -14.15
N LEU A 2 -5.81 -0.11 -14.32
CA LEU A 2 -4.81 0.31 -13.35
C LEU A 2 -4.48 1.79 -13.60
N LYS A 3 -4.49 2.60 -12.55
CA LYS A 3 -4.07 4.01 -12.58
C LYS A 3 -2.99 4.25 -11.53
N TRP A 4 -1.99 5.04 -11.89
CA TRP A 4 -0.99 5.59 -10.98
C TRP A 4 -1.39 7.03 -10.63
N LEU A 5 -1.50 7.32 -9.35
CA LEU A 5 -1.79 8.67 -8.85
C LEU A 5 -0.49 9.40 -8.52
N ASP A 6 -0.50 10.72 -8.59
CA ASP A 6 0.66 11.57 -8.25
C ASP A 6 1.09 11.43 -6.78
N SER A 7 0.20 10.91 -5.93
CA SER A 7 0.50 10.54 -4.55
C SER A 7 1.37 9.28 -4.41
N GLY A 8 1.65 8.56 -5.50
CA GLY A 8 2.31 7.25 -5.47
C GLY A 8 1.37 6.09 -5.15
N ASN A 9 0.05 6.32 -5.10
CA ASN A 9 -0.93 5.26 -4.90
C ASN A 9 -1.29 4.63 -6.25
N ALA A 10 -1.14 3.31 -6.35
CA ALA A 10 -1.61 2.54 -7.49
C ALA A 10 -3.02 2.03 -7.20
N VAL A 11 -3.99 2.40 -8.04
CA VAL A 11 -5.40 2.03 -7.87
C VAL A 11 -5.91 1.19 -9.03
N LEU A 12 -6.63 0.12 -8.73
CA LEU A 12 -7.34 -0.70 -9.71
C LEU A 12 -8.82 -0.31 -9.69
N ILE A 13 -9.28 0.25 -10.81
CA ILE A 13 -10.66 0.71 -10.98
C ILE A 13 -11.41 -0.23 -11.93
N ASP A 14 -12.59 -0.68 -11.53
CA ASP A 14 -13.54 -1.32 -12.43
C ASP A 14 -14.23 -0.23 -13.26
N ILE A 15 -14.03 -0.26 -14.59
CA ILE A 15 -14.52 0.78 -15.50
C ILE A 15 -16.06 0.74 -15.61
N ALA A 16 -16.66 -0.45 -15.47
CA ALA A 16 -18.10 -0.61 -15.65
C ALA A 16 -18.89 -0.01 -14.47
N SER A 17 -18.31 -0.08 -13.27
CA SER A 17 -18.94 0.42 -12.04
C SER A 17 -18.30 1.71 -11.51
N ASP A 18 -17.20 2.16 -12.12
CA ASP A 18 -16.33 3.24 -11.66
C ASP A 18 -15.91 3.09 -10.19
N THR A 19 -15.75 1.84 -9.72
CA THR A 19 -15.40 1.53 -8.33
C THR A 19 -13.94 1.10 -8.20
N ILE A 20 -13.28 1.53 -7.12
CA ILE A 20 -11.95 1.05 -6.75
C ILE A 20 -12.09 -0.36 -6.19
N LYS A 21 -11.45 -1.33 -6.86
CA LYS A 21 -11.40 -2.74 -6.43
C LYS A 21 -10.17 -3.05 -5.58
N TRP A 22 -9.09 -2.30 -5.75
CA TRP A 22 -7.84 -2.47 -5.01
C TRP A 22 -7.02 -1.17 -5.03
N GLN A 23 -6.21 -0.94 -4.00
CA GLN A 23 -5.23 0.14 -3.95
C GLN A 23 -4.00 -0.25 -3.14
N SER A 24 -2.82 0.23 -3.54
CA SER A 24 -1.55 -0.10 -2.87
C SER A 24 -1.45 0.46 -1.45
N PHE A 25 -2.13 1.57 -1.18
CA PHE A 25 -2.11 2.21 0.14
C PHE A 25 -2.85 1.44 1.24
N LEU A 26 -3.59 0.37 0.89
CA LEU A 26 -4.23 -0.51 1.89
C LEU A 26 -3.28 -1.55 2.48
N ASP A 27 -2.18 -1.87 1.79
CA ASP A 27 -1.21 -2.88 2.24
C ASP A 27 0.23 -2.37 1.97
N PRO A 28 0.68 -1.37 2.73
CA PRO A 28 2.03 -0.84 2.57
C PRO A 28 3.07 -1.84 3.09
N PRO A 29 4.16 -2.10 2.36
CA PRO A 29 5.22 -2.99 2.81
C PRO A 29 5.94 -2.40 4.03
N ASP A 30 6.72 -1.33 3.88
CA ASP A 30 7.55 -0.77 4.98
C ASP A 30 7.53 0.76 5.07
N THR A 31 6.83 1.44 4.16
CA THR A 31 6.92 2.89 3.99
C THR A 31 5.54 3.54 4.06
N PHE A 32 5.38 4.51 4.95
CA PHE A 32 4.19 5.36 5.03
C PHE A 32 4.36 6.60 4.15
N LEU A 33 3.51 6.73 3.13
CA LEU A 33 3.48 7.86 2.22
C LEU A 33 2.40 8.88 2.63
N PRO A 34 2.65 10.19 2.42
CA PRO A 34 1.64 11.22 2.64
C PRO A 34 0.35 10.94 1.84
N GLY A 35 -0.79 10.87 2.53
CA GLY A 35 -2.09 10.55 1.92
C GLY A 35 -2.57 9.11 2.16
N MET A 36 -1.75 8.25 2.77
CA MET A 36 -2.22 7.00 3.35
C MET A 36 -3.13 7.27 4.55
N LYS A 37 -4.20 6.47 4.69
CA LYS A 37 -5.07 6.52 5.87
C LYS A 37 -4.42 5.71 6.99
N THR A 38 -4.27 6.32 8.16
CA THR A 38 -3.94 5.60 9.39
C THR A 38 -5.22 4.94 9.91
N ASP A 39 -5.70 3.92 9.21
CA ASP A 39 -6.71 3.03 9.77
C ASP A 39 -6.03 2.10 10.78
N SER A 40 -6.73 1.68 11.83
CA SER A 40 -6.20 0.87 12.94
C SER A 40 -5.58 -0.47 12.54
N ASP A 41 -5.80 -0.90 11.29
CA ASP A 41 -5.29 -2.14 10.70
C ASP A 41 -4.03 -1.92 9.85
N LEU A 42 -3.53 -0.68 9.74
CA LEU A 42 -2.34 -0.36 8.97
C LEU A 42 -1.10 -0.91 9.68
N THR A 43 -0.63 -2.06 9.21
CA THR A 43 0.59 -2.69 9.73
C THR A 43 1.73 -2.44 8.76
N LEU A 44 2.78 -1.75 9.19
CA LEU A 44 4.00 -1.60 8.40
C LEU A 44 4.95 -2.74 8.75
N THR A 45 5.37 -3.53 7.77
CA THR A 45 6.27 -4.65 7.93
C THR A 45 7.67 -4.31 7.42
N SER A 46 8.66 -4.29 8.31
CA SER A 46 10.05 -4.02 7.89
C SER A 46 10.55 -5.08 6.89
N SER A 47 11.13 -4.60 5.79
CA SER A 47 11.90 -5.43 4.85
C SER A 47 13.08 -6.14 5.55
N LYS A 48 13.42 -7.35 5.09
CA LYS A 48 14.57 -8.12 5.59
C LYS A 48 15.87 -7.45 5.26
N ARG A 49 16.04 -6.91 4.06
CA ARG A 49 17.25 -6.19 3.63
C ARG A 49 16.87 -5.20 2.54
N LEU A 50 17.80 -4.31 2.18
CA LEU A 50 17.61 -3.37 1.07
C LEU A 50 17.31 -4.10 -0.26
N ASP A 51 17.87 -5.30 -0.43
CA ASP A 51 17.74 -6.17 -1.59
C ASP A 51 16.71 -7.31 -1.41
N ASP A 52 16.16 -7.48 -0.21
CA ASP A 52 15.17 -8.53 0.11
C ASP A 52 13.91 -7.89 0.74
N PRO A 53 12.85 -7.67 -0.06
CA PRO A 53 11.59 -7.08 0.41
C PRO A 53 10.76 -8.07 1.25
N SER A 54 11.25 -9.28 1.51
CA SER A 54 10.56 -10.23 2.38
C SER A 54 10.39 -9.65 3.81
N PRO A 55 9.28 -9.96 4.50
CA PRO A 55 9.05 -9.56 5.90
C PRO A 55 10.14 -10.01 6.87
N ARG A 56 10.74 -9.08 7.64
CA ARG A 56 11.73 -9.39 8.68
C ARG A 56 11.11 -9.78 10.04
N GLY A 57 9.80 -9.60 10.19
CA GLY A 57 9.08 -9.88 11.45
C GLY A 57 9.10 -8.72 12.46
N PHE A 58 9.46 -7.50 12.02
CA PHE A 58 9.18 -6.28 12.77
C PHE A 58 7.97 -5.61 12.14
N GLU A 59 6.94 -5.39 12.96
CA GLU A 59 5.68 -4.78 12.56
C GLU A 59 5.44 -3.52 13.40
N PHE A 60 5.03 -2.44 12.75
CA PHE A 60 4.53 -1.23 13.40
C PHE A 60 3.03 -1.17 13.20
N ARG A 61 2.28 -1.06 14.29
CA ARG A 61 0.81 -0.98 14.32
C ARG A 61 0.38 0.23 15.14
#